data_AF-A0A4Q7ZG64-F1
#
_entry.id   AF-A0A4Q7ZG64-F1
#
_cell.length_a   1.000
_cell.length_b   1.000
_cell.length_c   1.000
_cell.angle_alpha   90.00
_cell.angle_beta   90.00
_cell.angle_gamma   90.00
#
_symmetry.space_group_name_H-M   'P 1'
#
loop_
_entity.id
_entity.type
_entity.pdbx_description
1 polymer ?
#
loop_
_entity_poly.entity_id
_entity_poly.type
_entity_poly.pdbx_seq_one_letter_code
_entity_poly.pdbx_strand_id
1 'polypeptide(L)'
;MAYLFPPMAEEPPSDYVDFVAGHLTALRRDAARLTDGDPYANQLPGEVLADVAGHWRRLRWWSRLRRGDAAADFLSRRLVARAKQWREDRPYPVDVRSVPSDARRPAAASIPATGAASCLAAARPVSVAQGLAPLLGSTIRVTGRAVAEAEIAWVHAYQRYCWRRVGRVAAAVVLIVGGIVQIMSHLSAPIP
;
A
#
# COMPACT_ATOMS: atom_id res chain seq x y z
N MET A 1 8.49 33.89 5.25
CA MET A 1 7.59 32.73 5.09
C MET A 1 7.94 31.70 6.16
N ALA A 2 7.32 31.78 7.35
CA ALA A 2 7.51 30.79 8.40
C ALA A 2 6.72 29.53 8.02
N TYR A 3 7.43 28.46 7.64
CA TYR A 3 6.78 27.18 7.39
C TYR A 3 6.32 26.60 8.73
N LEU A 4 5.01 26.50 8.94
CA LEU A 4 4.42 25.90 10.14
C LEU A 4 4.81 24.42 10.31
N PHE A 5 5.28 23.78 9.23
CA PHE A 5 5.85 22.44 9.23
C PHE A 5 7.11 22.40 8.37
N PRO A 6 8.26 21.95 8.91
CA PRO A 6 9.48 21.83 8.13
C PRO A 6 9.26 20.88 6.94
N PRO A 7 9.93 21.11 5.79
CA PRO A 7 9.83 20.22 4.64
C PRO A 7 10.23 18.78 5.01
N MET A 8 9.60 17.80 4.37
CA MET A 8 9.95 16.39 4.56
C MET A 8 11.42 16.20 4.15
N ALA A 9 12.20 15.53 5.00
CA ALA A 9 13.60 15.26 4.71
C ALA A 9 13.73 14.17 3.64
N GLU A 10 14.81 14.23 2.85
CA GLU A 10 15.13 13.23 1.83
C GLU A 10 15.43 11.87 2.47
N GLU A 11 16.14 11.88 3.61
CA GLU A 11 16.50 10.67 4.35
C GLU A 11 15.46 10.32 5.45
N PRO A 12 15.14 9.04 5.66
CA PRO A 12 14.23 8.62 6.72
C PRO A 12 14.82 8.85 8.13
N PRO A 13 14.03 9.34 9.09
CA PRO A 13 14.47 9.44 10.49
C PRO A 13 14.78 8.06 11.08
N SER A 14 15.84 7.94 11.89
CA SER A 14 16.21 6.69 12.58
C SER A 14 15.06 6.10 13.40
N ASP A 15 14.33 6.94 14.13
CA ASP A 15 13.16 6.52 14.91
C ASP A 15 12.08 5.85 14.06
N TYR A 16 11.93 6.25 12.80
CA TYR A 16 10.98 5.65 11.86
C TYR A 16 11.46 4.26 11.43
N VAL A 17 12.75 4.12 11.13
CA VAL A 17 13.36 2.84 10.77
C VAL A 17 13.21 1.84 11.92
N ASP A 18 13.48 2.25 13.16
CA ASP A 18 13.30 1.41 14.35
C ASP A 18 11.84 0.99 14.54
N PHE A 19 10.91 1.91 14.34
CA PHE A 19 9.47 1.62 14.39
C PHE A 19 9.07 0.58 13.33
N VAL A 20 9.53 0.73 12.09
CA VAL A 20 9.26 -0.23 11.01
C VAL A 20 9.87 -1.58 11.35
N ALA A 21 11.13 -1.62 11.80
CA ALA A 21 11.79 -2.86 12.20
C ALA A 21 11.02 -3.62 13.29
N GLY A 22 10.45 -2.90 14.27
CA GLY A 22 9.62 -3.50 15.32
C GLY A 22 8.26 -4.02 14.85
N HIS A 23 7.62 -3.36 13.87
CA HIS A 23 6.22 -3.63 13.51
C HIS A 23 6.05 -4.42 12.21
N LEU A 24 7.08 -4.55 11.39
CA LEU A 24 6.95 -5.09 10.03
C LEU A 24 6.47 -6.53 10.00
N THR A 25 6.99 -7.38 10.89
CA THR A 25 6.61 -8.80 10.96
C THR A 25 5.15 -8.98 11.38
N ALA A 26 4.68 -8.19 12.34
CA ALA A 26 3.29 -8.20 12.77
C ALA A 26 2.37 -7.68 11.66
N LEU A 27 2.75 -6.57 11.02
CA LEU A 27 2.03 -5.97 9.90
C LEU A 27 1.82 -6.96 8.75
N ARG A 28 2.84 -7.73 8.38
CA ARG A 28 2.73 -8.76 7.32
C ARG A 28 1.81 -9.90 7.72
N ARG A 29 1.89 -10.36 8.97
CA ARG A 29 1.01 -11.41 9.49
C ARG A 29 -0.45 -10.96 9.46
N ASP A 30 -0.70 -9.73 9.90
CA ASP A 30 -2.06 -9.15 9.92
C ASP A 30 -2.58 -8.90 8.50
N ALA A 31 -1.72 -8.42 7.60
CA ALA A 31 -2.07 -8.27 6.18
C ALA A 31 -2.47 -9.62 5.58
N ALA A 32 -1.63 -10.66 5.74
CA ALA A 32 -1.91 -12.00 5.23
C ALA A 32 -3.21 -12.60 5.79
N ARG A 33 -3.50 -12.33 7.09
CA ARG A 33 -4.74 -12.75 7.74
C ARG A 33 -5.97 -12.03 7.18
N LEU A 34 -5.87 -10.74 6.87
CA LEU A 34 -6.99 -9.97 6.33
C LEU A 34 -7.28 -10.24 4.85
N THR A 35 -6.31 -10.72 4.09
CA THR A 35 -6.43 -11.00 2.65
C THR A 35 -6.61 -12.48 2.34
N ASP A 36 -6.76 -13.34 3.35
CA ASP A 36 -6.90 -14.78 3.19
C ASP A 36 -5.73 -15.43 2.41
N GLY A 37 -4.50 -14.95 2.66
CA GLY A 37 -3.28 -15.48 2.04
C GLY A 37 -3.05 -15.09 0.58
N ASP A 38 -3.84 -14.17 0.03
CA ASP A 38 -3.70 -13.73 -1.36
C ASP A 38 -2.30 -13.17 -1.70
N PRO A 39 -1.68 -13.51 -2.85
CA PRO A 39 -0.34 -13.02 -3.20
C PRO A 39 -0.25 -11.50 -3.35
N TYR A 40 -1.34 -10.79 -3.68
CA TYR A 40 -1.38 -9.32 -3.72
C TYR A 40 -1.28 -8.70 -2.33
N ALA A 41 -1.50 -9.47 -1.26
CA ALA A 41 -1.34 -9.02 0.11
C ALA A 41 0.08 -8.56 0.45
N ASN A 42 1.08 -9.01 -0.32
CA ASN A 42 2.47 -8.61 -0.12
C ASN A 42 2.71 -7.13 -0.43
N GLN A 43 1.82 -6.47 -1.18
CA GLN A 43 1.94 -5.04 -1.53
C GLN A 43 1.32 -4.12 -0.46
N LEU A 44 0.30 -4.59 0.25
CA LEU A 44 -0.43 -3.83 1.29
C LEU A 44 0.48 -3.25 2.38
N PRO A 45 1.44 -4.01 2.96
CA PRO A 45 2.37 -3.47 3.94
C PRO A 45 3.15 -2.26 3.43
N GLY A 46 3.65 -2.31 2.19
CA GLY A 46 4.43 -1.22 1.60
C GLY A 46 3.61 0.07 1.43
N GLU A 47 2.37 -0.06 0.97
CA GLU A 47 1.46 1.09 0.83
C GLU A 47 1.09 1.71 2.17
N VAL A 48 0.80 0.87 3.17
CA VAL A 48 0.47 1.35 4.53
C VAL A 48 1.68 2.04 5.16
N LEU A 49 2.89 1.50 4.99
CA LEU A 49 4.12 2.12 5.46
C LEU A 49 4.38 3.46 4.76
N ALA A 50 4.13 3.57 3.46
CA ALA A 50 4.25 4.84 2.75
C ALA A 50 3.26 5.90 3.28
N ASP A 51 2.02 5.50 3.59
CA ASP A 51 1.04 6.38 4.24
C ASP A 51 1.50 6.81 5.65
N VAL A 52 2.10 5.90 6.44
CA VAL A 52 2.65 6.21 7.77
C VAL A 52 3.84 7.17 7.65
N ALA A 53 4.77 6.93 6.72
CA ALA A 53 5.92 7.78 6.45
C ALA A 53 5.49 9.22 6.15
N GLY A 54 4.47 9.40 5.30
CA GLY A 54 3.91 10.72 4.98
C GLY A 54 3.30 11.45 6.17
N HIS A 55 2.87 10.73 7.21
CA HIS A 55 2.27 11.30 8.42
C HIS A 55 3.20 11.24 9.65
N TRP A 56 4.43 10.74 9.52
CA TRP A 56 5.29 10.37 10.64
C TRP A 56 5.52 11.52 11.63
N ARG A 57 5.84 12.72 11.15
CA ARG A 57 6.05 13.90 12.01
C ARG A 57 4.82 14.27 12.82
N ARG A 58 3.64 14.22 12.19
CA ARG A 58 2.38 14.46 12.88
C ARG A 58 2.14 13.38 13.91
N LEU A 59 2.31 12.11 13.56
CA LEU A 59 2.13 10.99 14.49
C LEU A 59 3.08 11.06 15.69
N ARG A 60 4.35 11.43 15.49
CA ARG A 60 5.33 11.66 16.57
C ARG A 60 4.93 12.80 17.50
N TRP A 61 4.38 13.88 16.95
CA TRP A 61 3.85 14.96 17.77
C TRP A 61 2.63 14.51 18.58
N TRP A 62 1.73 13.75 17.95
CA TRP A 62 0.54 13.20 18.62
C TRP A 62 0.88 12.14 19.68
N SER A 63 1.89 11.30 19.47
CA SER A 63 2.32 10.31 20.46
C SER A 63 2.92 10.97 21.70
N ARG A 64 3.67 12.06 21.51
CA ARG A 64 4.16 12.89 22.62
C ARG A 64 3.02 13.51 23.42
N LEU A 65 1.96 13.95 22.75
CA LEU A 65 0.80 14.56 23.40
C LEU A 65 -0.09 13.55 24.14
N ARG A 66 -0.32 12.37 23.56
CA ARG A 66 -1.25 11.35 24.10
C ARG A 66 -0.61 10.30 25.00
N ARG A 67 0.71 10.34 25.25
CA ARG A 67 1.47 9.31 26.01
C ARG A 67 1.12 7.88 25.57
N GLY A 68 0.93 7.68 24.27
CA GLY A 68 0.55 6.40 23.68
C GLY A 68 1.09 6.25 22.27
N ASP A 69 1.09 5.02 21.77
CA ASP A 69 1.67 4.69 20.47
C ASP A 69 0.71 5.01 19.31
N ALA A 70 0.51 6.32 19.10
CA ALA A 70 -0.37 6.84 18.06
C ALA A 70 0.01 6.34 16.65
N ALA A 71 1.29 5.99 16.44
CA ALA A 71 1.77 5.44 15.17
C ALA A 71 1.29 4.01 14.97
N ALA A 72 1.38 3.15 15.99
CA ALA A 72 0.86 1.78 15.94
C ALA A 72 -0.67 1.77 15.74
N ASP A 73 -1.40 2.63 16.45
CA ASP A 73 -2.86 2.76 16.29
C ASP A 73 -3.25 3.29 14.90
N PHE A 74 -2.43 4.16 14.31
CA PHE A 74 -2.67 4.67 12.97
C PHE A 74 -2.42 3.59 11.94
N LEU A 75 -1.32 2.84 12.09
CA LEU A 75 -0.93 1.73 11.23
C LEU A 75 -2.00 0.63 11.20
N SER A 76 -2.53 0.21 12.36
CA SER A 76 -3.59 -0.81 12.45
C SER A 76 -4.88 -0.34 11.78
N ARG A 77 -5.32 0.90 12.06
CA ARG A 77 -6.51 1.49 11.43
C ARG A 77 -6.36 1.61 9.92
N ARG A 78 -5.17 1.97 9.44
CA ARG A 78 -4.92 2.14 8.01
C ARG A 78 -4.87 0.81 7.27
N LEU A 79 -4.27 -0.21 7.89
CA LEU A 79 -4.27 -1.57 7.36
C LEU A 79 -5.70 -2.12 7.22
N VAL A 80 -6.56 -1.95 8.23
CA VAL A 80 -7.97 -2.36 8.14
C VAL A 80 -8.72 -1.61 7.04
N ALA A 81 -8.53 -0.29 6.95
CA ALA A 81 -9.17 0.52 5.92
C ALA A 81 -8.73 0.12 4.50
N ARG A 82 -7.43 -0.13 4.31
CA ARG A 82 -6.87 -0.51 3.00
C ARG A 82 -7.24 -1.94 2.62
N ALA A 83 -7.27 -2.86 3.58
CA ALA A 83 -7.77 -4.21 3.37
C ALA A 83 -9.26 -4.21 3.00
N LYS A 84 -10.07 -3.37 3.64
CA LYS A 84 -11.48 -3.17 3.28
C LYS A 84 -11.61 -2.65 1.84
N GLN A 85 -10.89 -1.57 1.51
CA GLN A 85 -10.89 -1.01 0.16
C GLN A 85 -10.46 -2.06 -0.88
N TRP A 86 -9.41 -2.83 -0.59
CA TRP A 86 -8.94 -3.88 -1.49
C TRP A 86 -9.99 -4.98 -1.71
N ARG A 87 -10.80 -5.31 -0.69
CA ARG A 87 -11.93 -6.25 -0.86
C ARG A 87 -13.06 -5.68 -1.69
N GLU A 88 -13.26 -4.36 -1.66
CA GLU A 88 -14.27 -3.66 -2.45
C GLU A 88 -13.82 -3.47 -3.91
N ASP A 89 -12.53 -3.20 -4.12
CA ASP A 89 -11.90 -3.02 -5.44
C ASP A 89 -11.73 -4.36 -6.17
N ARG A 90 -11.87 -5.50 -5.48
CA ARG A 90 -11.95 -6.79 -6.16
C ARG A 90 -13.26 -6.84 -6.94
N PRO A 91 -13.23 -6.92 -8.29
CA PRO A 91 -14.37 -7.44 -9.00
C PRO A 91 -14.54 -8.87 -8.49
N TYR A 92 -15.55 -9.11 -7.65
CA TYR A 92 -15.97 -10.48 -7.39
C TYR A 92 -16.21 -11.06 -8.78
N PRO A 93 -15.50 -12.12 -9.21
CA PRO A 93 -16.02 -12.91 -10.30
C PRO A 93 -17.35 -13.41 -9.74
N VAL A 94 -18.43 -12.71 -10.10
CA VAL A 94 -19.75 -13.28 -9.97
C VAL A 94 -19.66 -14.43 -10.95
N ASP A 95 -19.32 -15.61 -10.44
CA ASP A 95 -19.62 -16.85 -11.12
C ASP A 95 -21.15 -16.83 -11.22
N VAL A 96 -21.64 -16.16 -12.26
CA VAL A 96 -22.99 -16.34 -12.77
C VAL A 96 -22.95 -17.77 -13.26
N ARG A 97 -23.15 -18.69 -12.32
CA ARG A 97 -23.55 -20.04 -12.61
C ARG A 97 -24.92 -19.84 -13.24
N SER A 98 -24.94 -19.62 -14.55
CA SER A 98 -26.15 -19.71 -15.32
C SER A 98 -26.64 -21.11 -15.03
N VAL A 99 -27.64 -21.22 -14.16
CA VAL A 99 -28.37 -22.46 -13.98
C VAL A 99 -28.91 -22.73 -15.38
N PRO A 100 -28.40 -23.76 -16.10
CA PRO A 100 -28.93 -24.08 -17.40
C PRO A 100 -30.40 -24.38 -17.14
N SER A 101 -31.29 -23.59 -17.75
CA SER A 101 -32.73 -23.80 -17.65
C SER A 101 -33.12 -25.00 -18.54
N ASP A 102 -32.45 -26.14 -18.35
CA ASP A 102 -32.71 -27.38 -19.04
C ASP A 102 -33.70 -28.21 -18.23
N ALA A 103 -34.95 -27.81 -18.37
CA ALA A 103 -36.06 -28.74 -18.28
C ALA A 103 -35.99 -29.74 -19.45
N ARG A 104 -35.03 -30.69 -19.43
CA ARG A 104 -35.21 -32.04 -20.03
C ARG A 104 -34.06 -32.99 -19.67
N ARG A 105 -34.33 -33.85 -18.67
CA ARG A 105 -33.72 -35.18 -18.50
C ARG A 105 -34.25 -36.12 -19.60
N PRO A 106 -33.48 -37.11 -20.10
CA PRO A 106 -33.23 -38.37 -19.37
C PRO A 106 -31.75 -38.85 -19.46
N ALA A 107 -31.09 -39.19 -18.34
CA ALA A 107 -30.87 -40.56 -17.84
C ALA A 107 -30.03 -41.51 -18.74
N ALA A 108 -28.73 -41.63 -18.45
CA ALA A 108 -27.90 -42.85 -18.59
C ALA A 108 -26.51 -42.57 -17.94
N ALA A 109 -26.18 -43.21 -16.81
CA ALA A 109 -25.29 -44.38 -16.71
C ALA A 109 -23.87 -44.03 -16.19
N SER A 110 -23.67 -44.28 -14.88
CA SER A 110 -22.54 -44.99 -14.21
C SER A 110 -21.13 -44.97 -14.86
N ILE A 111 -20.02 -44.73 -14.14
CA ILE A 111 -19.30 -45.65 -13.20
C ILE A 111 -18.15 -44.86 -12.49
N PRO A 112 -17.71 -45.25 -11.26
CA PRO A 112 -16.69 -44.53 -10.47
C PRO A 112 -15.25 -45.01 -10.74
N ALA A 113 -14.27 -44.12 -10.57
CA ALA A 113 -12.85 -44.49 -10.56
C ALA A 113 -12.07 -43.72 -9.47
N THR A 114 -11.76 -44.45 -8.42
CA THR A 114 -10.71 -44.23 -7.43
C THR A 114 -9.34 -44.10 -8.13
N GLY A 115 -8.49 -43.16 -7.70
CA GLY A 115 -7.04 -43.31 -7.95
C GLY A 115 -6.22 -42.04 -8.09
N ALA A 116 -5.41 -41.80 -7.04
CA ALA A 116 -4.01 -41.38 -7.11
C ALA A 116 -3.65 -39.96 -7.62
N ALA A 117 -3.24 -39.14 -6.64
CA ALA A 117 -1.88 -38.56 -6.58
C ALA A 117 -1.29 -37.98 -7.87
N SER A 118 -1.52 -36.68 -8.12
CA SER A 118 -0.67 -35.73 -8.85
C SER A 118 -1.38 -34.38 -8.73
N CYS A 119 -0.82 -33.29 -8.19
CA CYS A 119 0.51 -32.75 -8.42
C CYS A 119 1.00 -31.99 -7.18
N LEU A 120 1.72 -32.68 -6.29
CA LEU A 120 2.82 -32.06 -5.56
C LEU A 120 3.96 -31.84 -6.57
N ALA A 121 3.77 -30.91 -7.50
CA ALA A 121 4.86 -30.39 -8.32
C ALA A 121 5.66 -29.43 -7.44
N ALA A 122 6.50 -30.04 -6.61
CA ALA A 122 7.60 -29.37 -5.93
C ALA A 122 8.35 -28.54 -6.97
N ALA A 123 8.22 -27.21 -6.85
CA ALA A 123 8.99 -26.26 -7.60
C ALA A 123 10.47 -26.56 -7.39
N ARG A 124 11.12 -27.09 -8.43
CA ARG A 124 12.58 -27.29 -8.46
C ARG A 124 13.25 -25.92 -8.29
N PRO A 125 14.07 -25.70 -7.25
CA PRO A 125 14.89 -24.50 -7.17
C PRO A 125 15.94 -24.57 -8.28
N VAL A 126 15.89 -23.62 -9.21
CA VAL A 126 16.77 -23.55 -10.41
C VAL A 126 18.20 -23.13 -10.07
N SER A 127 18.53 -22.91 -8.78
CA SER A 127 19.89 -22.55 -8.39
C SER A 127 20.20 -23.00 -6.97
N VAL A 128 21.39 -23.60 -6.79
CA VAL A 128 21.98 -23.97 -5.50
C VAL A 128 22.11 -22.74 -4.59
N ALA A 129 22.24 -21.54 -5.16
CA ALA A 129 22.23 -20.28 -4.41
C ALA A 129 20.86 -19.94 -3.79
N GLN A 130 19.76 -20.30 -4.46
CA GLN A 130 18.39 -20.15 -3.92
C GLN A 130 18.08 -21.20 -2.84
N GLY A 131 18.64 -22.40 -2.96
CA GLY A 131 18.52 -23.47 -1.95
C GLY A 131 19.28 -23.19 -0.65
N LEU A 132 20.36 -22.40 -0.71
CA LEU A 132 21.17 -21.99 0.44
C LEU A 132 20.71 -20.67 1.09
N ALA A 133 19.79 -19.93 0.44
CA ALA A 133 19.22 -18.69 0.97
C ALA A 133 18.56 -18.81 2.36
N PRO A 134 17.95 -19.95 2.76
CA PRO A 134 17.38 -20.11 4.11
C PRO A 134 18.43 -20.35 5.20
N LEU A 135 19.65 -20.77 4.84
CA LEU A 135 20.69 -21.20 5.78
C LEU A 135 21.68 -20.08 6.16
N LEU A 136 21.66 -18.96 5.45
CA LEU A 136 22.51 -17.79 5.72
C LEU A 136 21.85 -16.86 6.74
N GLY A 137 22.23 -17.01 8.01
CA GLY A 137 22.22 -15.99 9.07
C GLY A 137 21.02 -15.03 9.08
N SER A 138 19.92 -15.48 9.67
CA SER A 138 18.60 -14.84 9.65
C SER A 138 18.49 -13.51 10.41
N THR A 139 19.50 -13.07 11.15
CA THR A 139 19.41 -11.83 11.95
C THR A 139 19.80 -10.58 11.17
N ILE A 140 20.85 -10.60 10.35
CA ILE A 140 21.30 -9.41 9.59
C ILE A 140 20.37 -9.09 8.41
N ARG A 141 19.80 -10.13 7.78
CA ARG A 141 18.85 -9.96 6.65
C ARG A 141 17.51 -9.37 7.09
N VAL A 142 17.07 -9.65 8.31
CA VAL A 142 15.78 -9.14 8.82
C VAL A 142 15.87 -7.64 9.08
N THR A 143 16.96 -7.16 9.69
CA THR A 143 17.22 -5.73 9.86
C THR A 143 17.44 -5.04 8.51
N GLY A 144 18.27 -5.62 7.63
CA GLY A 144 18.50 -5.05 6.30
C GLY A 144 17.23 -4.93 5.46
N ARG A 145 16.32 -5.91 5.54
CA ARG A 145 15.03 -5.85 4.84
C ARG A 145 14.08 -4.82 5.44
N ALA A 146 14.04 -4.67 6.76
CA ALA A 146 13.24 -3.65 7.40
C ALA A 146 13.70 -2.24 7.04
N VAL A 147 15.03 -2.02 7.02
CA VAL A 147 15.63 -0.76 6.57
C VAL A 147 15.27 -0.48 5.11
N ALA A 148 15.47 -1.45 4.20
CA ALA A 148 15.14 -1.29 2.80
C ALA A 148 13.64 -0.98 2.58
N GLU A 149 12.74 -1.65 3.28
CA GLU A 149 11.30 -1.38 3.18
C GLU A 149 10.91 -0.02 3.79
N ALA A 150 11.59 0.41 4.85
CA ALA A 150 11.42 1.74 5.41
C ALA A 150 11.88 2.83 4.43
N GLU A 151 13.04 2.66 3.80
CA GLU A 151 13.59 3.58 2.79
C GLU A 151 12.68 3.66 1.56
N ILE A 152 12.28 2.52 0.99
CA ILE A 152 11.38 2.48 -0.17
C ILE A 152 10.06 3.19 0.16
N ALA A 153 9.47 2.89 1.32
CA ALA A 153 8.24 3.55 1.77
C ALA A 153 8.43 5.06 1.95
N TRP A 154 9.57 5.49 2.51
CA TRP A 154 9.90 6.90 2.70
C TRP A 154 10.06 7.64 1.38
N VAL A 155 10.75 7.05 0.41
CA VAL A 155 10.93 7.61 -0.94
C VAL A 155 9.59 7.76 -1.64
N HIS A 156 8.72 6.74 -1.59
CA HIS A 156 7.38 6.84 -2.17
C HIS A 156 6.54 7.94 -1.52
N ALA A 157 6.62 8.08 -0.19
CA ALA A 157 5.93 9.14 0.53
C ALA A 157 6.48 10.53 0.16
N TYR A 158 7.80 10.67 0.05
CA TYR A 158 8.47 11.89 -0.38
C TYR A 158 8.09 12.28 -1.80
N GLN A 159 8.10 11.31 -2.73
CA GLN A 159 7.68 11.54 -4.11
C GLN A 159 6.24 12.05 -4.16
N ARG A 160 5.31 11.40 -3.44
CA ARG A 160 3.90 11.84 -3.36
C ARG A 160 3.76 13.24 -2.76
N TYR A 161 4.58 13.59 -1.78
CA TYR A 161 4.65 14.95 -1.22
C TYR A 161 5.12 15.96 -2.27
N CYS A 162 6.18 15.65 -3.01
CA CYS A 162 6.70 16.48 -4.10
C CYS A 162 5.63 16.71 -5.18
N TRP A 163 4.93 15.66 -5.62
CA TRP A 163 3.83 15.78 -6.59
C TRP A 163 2.71 16.71 -6.10
N ARG A 164 2.30 16.61 -4.83
CA ARG A 164 1.29 17.52 -4.26
C ARG A 164 1.78 18.96 -4.16
N ARG A 165 3.08 19.17 -3.94
CA ARG A 165 3.66 20.51 -3.91
C ARG A 165 3.68 21.10 -5.32
N VAL A 166 4.19 20.36 -6.29
CA VAL A 166 4.21 20.75 -7.71
C VAL A 166 2.79 21.03 -8.21
N GLY A 167 1.85 20.13 -7.92
CA GLY A 167 0.44 20.32 -8.30
C GLY A 167 -0.19 21.58 -7.70
N ARG A 168 0.08 21.90 -6.42
CA ARG A 168 -0.39 23.15 -5.80
C ARG A 168 0.23 24.40 -6.41
N VAL A 169 1.53 24.36 -6.72
CA VAL A 169 2.21 25.48 -7.39
C VAL A 169 1.65 25.66 -8.80
N ALA A 170 1.48 24.58 -9.57
CA ALA A 170 0.89 24.62 -10.89
C ALA A 170 -0.55 25.19 -10.85
N ALA A 171 -1.38 24.73 -9.92
CA ALA A 171 -2.74 25.24 -9.74
C ALA A 171 -2.76 26.74 -9.38
N ALA A 172 -1.85 27.19 -8.50
CA ALA A 172 -1.72 28.60 -8.15
C ALA A 172 -1.30 29.46 -9.36
N VAL A 173 -0.34 28.98 -10.16
CA VAL A 173 0.08 29.66 -11.40
C VAL A 173 -1.09 29.77 -12.37
N VAL A 174 -1.83 28.69 -12.60
CA VAL A 174 -3.02 28.69 -13.48
C VAL A 174 -4.07 29.69 -12.99
N LEU A 175 -4.35 29.73 -11.68
CA LEU A 175 -5.30 30.68 -11.11
C LEU A 175 -4.83 32.13 -11.26
N ILE A 176 -3.54 32.40 -11.06
CA ILE A 176 -2.97 33.74 -11.23
C ILE A 176 -3.07 34.19 -12.69
N VAL A 177 -2.63 33.35 -13.63
CA VAL A 177 -2.67 33.65 -15.06
C VAL A 177 -4.11 33.83 -15.52
N GLY A 178 -5.02 32.93 -15.14
CA GLY A 178 -6.44 33.03 -15.45
C GLY A 178 -7.07 34.30 -14.89
N GLY A 179 -6.74 34.66 -13.64
CA GLY A 179 -7.19 35.90 -13.01
C GLY A 179 -6.71 37.15 -13.73
N ILE A 180 -5.44 37.20 -14.15
CA ILE A 180 -4.88 38.32 -14.93
C ILE A 180 -5.62 38.48 -16.26
N VAL A 181 -5.83 37.37 -16.99
CA VAL A 181 -6.57 37.39 -18.27
C VAL A 181 -7.98 37.92 -18.06
N GLN A 182 -8.68 37.45 -17.03
CA GLN A 182 -10.03 37.90 -16.72
C GLN A 182 -10.10 39.39 -16.37
N ILE A 183 -9.15 39.90 -15.58
CA ILE A 183 -9.06 41.33 -15.25
C ILE A 183 -8.82 42.15 -16.53
N MET A 184 -7.90 41.72 -17.40
CA MET A 184 -7.63 42.40 -18.67
C MET A 184 -8.89 42.41 -19.56
N SER A 185 -9.63 41.29 -19.63
CA SER A 185 -10.89 41.23 -20.38
C SER A 185 -11.95 42.21 -19.84
N HIS A 186 -12.05 42.38 -18.51
CA HIS A 186 -12.96 43.35 -17.92
C HIS A 186 -12.54 44.80 -18.22
N LEU A 187 -11.25 45.10 -18.23
CA LEU A 187 -10.74 46.44 -18.55
C LEU A 187 -10.87 46.79 -20.04
N SER A 188 -10.86 45.80 -20.93
CA SER A 188 -11.07 46.02 -22.36
C SER A 188 -12.55 46.17 -22.77
N ALA A 189 -13.50 45.90 -21.86
CA ALA A 189 -14.91 46.10 -22.16
C ALA A 189 -15.21 47.61 -22.26
N PRO A 190 -15.80 48.10 -23.37
CA PRO A 190 -16.11 49.51 -23.52
C PRO A 190 -17.15 49.95 -22.48
N ILE A 191 -16.87 51.06 -21.81
CA ILE A 191 -17.78 51.67 -20.83
C ILE A 191 -18.99 52.21 -21.62
N PRO A 192 -20.22 51.76 -21.33
CA PRO A 192 -21.43 52.22 -22.02
C PRO A 192 -21.78 53.67 -21.67
#